data_AF-A0A2N3DFE1-F1
#
_entry.id   AF-A0A2N3DFE1-F1
#
_cell.length_a   1.000
_cell.length_b   1.000
_cell.length_c   1.000
_cell.angle_alpha   90.00
_cell.angle_beta   90.00
_cell.angle_gamma   90.00
#
_symmetry.space_group_name_H-M   'P 1'
#
loop_
_entity.id
_entity.type
_entity.pdbx_description
1 polymer ?
#
loop_
_entity_poly.entity_id
_entity_poly.type
_entity_poly.pdbx_seq_one_letter_code
_entity_poly.pdbx_strand_id
1 'polypeptide(L)'
;MRPTFVQTSLRLEPELTGRFDRIAAEEGITRAAAMRLALRTYAEAAEQIGSSQRRLAHIAEYMQMAIDVIIREQYPEYRDRLVEETPRRVERYHGAA
;
A
#
# COMPACT_ATOMS: atom_id res chain seq x y z
N MET A 1 -22.81 10.63 19.90
CA MET A 1 -23.41 9.33 19.54
C MET A 1 -22.55 8.24 20.17
N ARG A 2 -23.10 7.33 20.98
CA ARG A 2 -22.30 6.22 21.55
C ARG A 2 -21.97 5.24 20.40
N PRO A 3 -20.71 4.82 20.23
CA PRO A 3 -20.36 3.84 19.20
C PRO A 3 -21.02 2.49 19.50
N THR A 4 -21.66 1.91 18.50
CA THR A 4 -22.19 0.53 18.56
C THR A 4 -21.03 -0.44 18.36
N PHE A 5 -20.85 -1.38 19.29
CA PHE A 5 -19.83 -2.41 19.19
C PHE A 5 -20.47 -3.76 18.86
N VAL A 6 -19.83 -4.52 17.97
CA VAL A 6 -20.14 -5.94 17.73
C VAL A 6 -19.13 -6.77 18.49
N GLN A 7 -19.58 -7.82 19.19
CA GLN A 7 -18.69 -8.73 19.88
C GLN A 7 -18.01 -9.67 18.88
N THR A 8 -16.67 -9.67 18.87
CA THR A 8 -15.85 -10.55 18.06
C THR A 8 -14.82 -11.23 18.95
N SER A 9 -14.76 -12.56 18.91
CA SER A 9 -13.81 -13.36 19.68
C SER A 9 -12.57 -13.65 18.84
N LEU A 10 -11.39 -13.34 19.36
CA LEU A 10 -10.10 -13.57 18.72
C LEU A 10 -9.21 -14.37 19.68
N ARG A 11 -8.43 -15.32 19.14
CA ARG A 11 -7.36 -15.99 19.89
C ARG A 11 -6.04 -15.29 19.54
N LEU A 12 -5.28 -14.93 20.55
CA LEU A 12 -4.00 -14.25 20.41
C LEU A 12 -2.93 -14.99 21.19
N GLU A 13 -1.69 -14.82 20.76
CA GLU A 13 -0.53 -15.30 21.49
C GLU A 13 -0.47 -14.63 22.87
N PRO A 14 -0.04 -15.37 23.91
CA PRO A 14 0.08 -14.82 25.27
C PRO A 14 0.96 -13.57 25.33
N GLU A 15 2.05 -13.56 24.55
CA GLU A 15 2.99 -12.44 24.48
C GLU A 15 2.33 -11.17 23.93
N LEU A 16 1.53 -11.30 22.87
CA LEU A 16 0.81 -10.18 22.27
C LEU A 16 -0.25 -9.64 23.22
N THR A 17 -0.95 -10.52 23.93
CA THR A 17 -1.92 -10.15 24.96
C THR A 17 -1.25 -9.33 26.07
N GLY A 18 -0.10 -9.82 26.58
CA GLY A 18 0.66 -9.13 27.62
C GLY A 18 1.23 -7.77 27.17
N ARG A 19 1.59 -7.63 25.89
CA ARG A 19 1.98 -6.33 25.32
C ARG A 19 0.83 -5.32 25.36
N PHE A 20 -0.38 -5.74 24.97
CA PHE A 20 -1.55 -4.85 25.03
C PHE A 20 -1.99 -4.52 26.45
N ASP A 21 -1.86 -5.45 27.40
CA ASP A 21 -2.12 -5.16 28.81
C ASP A 21 -1.19 -4.06 29.34
N ARG A 22 0.09 -4.08 28.95
CA ARG A 22 1.07 -3.06 29.33
C ARG A 22 0.75 -1.70 28.70
N ILE A 23 0.51 -1.66 27.39
CA ILE A 23 0.14 -0.42 26.68
C ILE A 23 -1.13 0.18 27.28
N ALA A 24 -2.13 -0.65 27.57
CA ALA A 24 -3.37 -0.22 28.20
C ALA A 24 -3.13 0.39 29.59
N ALA A 25 -2.25 -0.21 30.39
CA ALA A 25 -1.87 0.32 31.70
C ALA A 25 -1.11 1.66 31.59
N GLU A 26 -0.16 1.77 30.66
CA GLU A 26 0.63 2.99 30.41
C GLU A 26 -0.26 4.15 29.94
N GLU A 27 -1.26 3.87 29.08
CA GLU A 27 -2.17 4.88 28.53
C GLU A 27 -3.42 5.12 29.39
N GLY A 28 -3.62 4.35 30.47
CA GLY A 28 -4.80 4.46 31.33
C GLY A 28 -6.12 4.05 30.65
N ILE A 29 -6.05 3.17 29.65
CA ILE A 29 -7.21 2.67 28.89
C ILE A 29 -7.43 1.17 29.13
N THR A 30 -8.54 0.61 28.64
CA THR A 30 -8.76 -0.84 28.71
C THR A 30 -7.98 -1.55 27.61
N ARG A 31 -7.57 -2.81 27.83
CA ARG A 31 -6.99 -3.66 26.78
C ARG A 31 -7.84 -3.66 25.50
N ALA A 32 -9.16 -3.77 25.66
CA ALA A 32 -10.09 -3.75 24.52
C ALA A 32 -10.08 -2.40 23.77
N ALA A 33 -9.81 -1.28 24.45
CA ALA A 33 -9.64 0.02 23.80
C ALA A 33 -8.32 0.08 23.03
N ALA A 34 -7.21 -0.36 23.64
CA ALA A 34 -5.89 -0.42 23.00
C ALA A 34 -5.92 -1.30 21.74
N MET A 35 -6.52 -2.50 21.85
CA MET A 35 -6.68 -3.41 20.71
C MET A 35 -7.55 -2.81 19.60
N ARG A 36 -8.67 -2.15 19.93
CA ARG A 36 -9.50 -1.47 18.94
C ARG A 36 -8.77 -0.32 18.25
N LEU A 37 -7.90 0.41 18.96
CA LEU A 37 -7.07 1.44 18.35
C LEU A 37 -6.10 0.82 17.34
N ALA A 38 -5.34 -0.20 17.75
CA ALA A 38 -4.39 -0.88 16.88
C ALA A 38 -5.05 -1.48 15.63
N LEU A 39 -6.19 -2.16 15.78
CA LEU A 39 -6.93 -2.74 14.67
C LEU A 39 -7.42 -1.67 13.67
N ARG A 40 -7.88 -0.52 14.18
CA ARG A 40 -8.32 0.60 13.35
C ARG A 40 -7.16 1.22 12.58
N THR A 41 -6.06 1.51 13.27
CA THR A 41 -4.85 2.05 12.64
C THR A 41 -4.31 1.12 11.56
N TYR A 42 -4.32 -0.19 11.81
CA TYR A 42 -3.94 -1.18 10.80
C TYR A 42 -4.88 -1.16 9.59
N ALA A 43 -6.20 -1.16 9.82
CA ALA A 43 -7.18 -1.14 8.73
C ALA A 43 -7.05 0.14 7.88
N GLU A 44 -6.94 1.31 8.51
CA GLU A 44 -6.73 2.59 7.84
C GLU A 44 -5.44 2.58 7.01
N ALA A 45 -4.32 2.09 7.58
CA ALA A 45 -3.05 1.99 6.86
C ALA A 45 -3.16 1.03 5.66
N ALA A 46 -3.82 -0.12 5.82
CA ALA A 46 -4.02 -1.09 4.75
C ALA A 46 -4.87 -0.51 3.59
N GLU A 47 -5.92 0.26 3.91
CA GLU A 47 -6.74 0.96 2.92
C GLU A 47 -5.94 2.05 2.18
N GLN A 48 -5.11 2.81 2.90
CA GLN A 48 -4.24 3.82 2.32
C GLN A 48 -3.21 3.19 1.38
N ILE A 49 -2.57 2.08 1.75
CA ILE A 49 -1.64 1.36 0.86
C ILE A 49 -2.37 0.88 -0.40
N GLY A 50 -3.53 0.23 -0.25
CA GLY A 50 -4.31 -0.26 -1.39
C GLY A 50 -4.81 0.86 -2.32
N SER A 51 -5.17 2.01 -1.76
CA SER A 51 -5.58 3.20 -2.55
C SER A 51 -4.38 3.89 -3.21
N SER A 52 -3.23 3.95 -2.54
CA SER A 52 -1.98 4.49 -3.07
C SER A 52 -1.49 3.66 -4.25
N GLN A 53 -1.51 2.33 -4.15
CA GLN A 53 -1.12 1.45 -5.24
C GLN A 53 -2.04 1.61 -6.46
N ARG A 54 -3.36 1.67 -6.26
CA ARG A 54 -4.31 1.96 -7.36
C ARG A 54 -4.06 3.32 -7.99
N ARG A 55 -3.80 4.35 -7.19
CA ARG A 55 -3.50 5.70 -7.70
C ARG A 55 -2.20 5.71 -8.52
N LEU A 56 -1.15 5.06 -8.04
CA LEU A 56 0.12 4.94 -8.76
C LEU A 56 -0.06 4.18 -10.07
N ALA A 57 -0.82 3.09 -10.08
CA ALA A 57 -1.15 2.36 -11.30
C ALA A 57 -1.90 3.27 -12.31
N HIS A 58 -2.93 4.00 -11.86
CA HIS A 58 -3.66 4.93 -12.72
C HIS A 58 -2.76 6.03 -13.32
N ILE A 59 -1.86 6.61 -12.53
CA ILE A 59 -0.92 7.63 -13.03
C ILE A 59 0.07 7.00 -14.03
N ALA A 60 0.59 5.81 -13.73
CA ALA A 60 1.51 5.10 -14.62
C ALA A 60 0.87 4.81 -15.98
N GLU A 61 -0.36 4.28 -16.00
CA GLU A 61 -1.11 3.99 -17.23
C GLU A 61 -1.39 5.26 -18.04
N TYR A 62 -1.80 6.35 -17.37
CA TYR A 62 -2.01 7.64 -18.03
C TYR A 62 -0.74 8.15 -18.72
N MET A 63 0.41 8.09 -18.02
CA MET A 63 1.69 8.51 -18.58
C MET A 63 2.12 7.62 -19.74
N GLN A 64 1.97 6.29 -19.61
CA GLN A 64 2.29 5.35 -20.68
C GLN A 64 1.44 5.61 -21.93
N MET A 65 0.14 5.86 -21.75
CA MET A 65 -0.76 6.18 -22.86
C MET A 65 -0.41 7.52 -23.52
N ALA A 66 -0.13 8.56 -22.74
CA ALA A 66 0.29 9.84 -23.28
C ALA A 66 1.60 9.74 -24.08
N ILE A 67 2.58 8.99 -23.57
CA ILE A 67 3.86 8.75 -24.26
C ILE A 67 3.64 7.95 -25.54
N ASP A 68 2.80 6.90 -25.52
CA ASP A 68 2.49 6.11 -26.71
C ASP A 68 1.85 6.96 -27.81
N VAL A 69 0.94 7.87 -27.46
CA VAL A 69 0.37 8.85 -28.42
C VAL A 69 1.47 9.75 -28.99
N ILE A 70 2.32 10.34 -28.14
CA ILE A 70 3.41 11.23 -28.57
C ILE A 70 4.39 10.51 -29.50
N ILE A 71 4.83 9.30 -29.14
CA ILE A 71 5.77 8.53 -29.96
C ILE A 71 5.12 8.14 -31.29
N ARG A 72 3.87 7.66 -31.28
CA ARG A 72 3.20 7.25 -32.52
C ARG A 72 2.95 8.42 -33.48
N GLU A 73 2.55 9.57 -32.95
CA GLU A 73 2.12 10.69 -33.79
C GLU A 73 3.26 11.63 -34.16
N GLN A 74 4.24 11.83 -33.27
CA GLN A 74 5.27 12.86 -33.44
C GLN A 74 6.67 12.31 -33.67
N TYR A 75 7.00 11.12 -33.14
CA TYR A 75 8.35 10.55 -33.16
C TYR A 75 8.37 9.05 -33.48
N PRO A 76 7.66 8.58 -34.53
CA PRO A 76 7.47 7.16 -34.79
C PRO A 76 8.77 6.40 -35.04
N GLU A 77 9.80 7.07 -35.56
CA GLU A 77 11.12 6.50 -35.84
C GLU A 77 11.87 6.01 -34.60
N TYR A 78 11.49 6.48 -33.39
CA TYR A 78 12.13 6.05 -32.15
C TYR A 78 11.48 4.82 -31.51
N ARG A 79 10.34 4.35 -32.03
CA ARG A 79 9.56 3.27 -31.41
C ARG A 79 10.37 1.99 -31.22
N ASP A 80 11.00 1.50 -32.28
CA ASP A 80 11.74 0.23 -32.23
C ASP A 80 12.99 0.33 -31.34
N ARG A 81 13.67 1.47 -31.38
CA ARG A 81 14.80 1.76 -30.50
C ARG A 81 14.41 1.76 -29.03
N LEU A 82 13.27 2.38 -28.68
CA LEU A 82 12.76 2.40 -27.31
C LEU A 82 12.42 0.99 -26.82
N VAL A 83 11.83 0.15 -27.67
CA VAL A 83 11.53 -1.25 -27.36
C VAL A 83 12.82 -2.05 -27.10
N GLU A 84 13.86 -1.85 -27.92
CA GLU A 84 15.13 -2.55 -27.76
C GLU A 84 15.93 -2.08 -26.53
N GLU A 85 15.96 -0.78 -26.25
CA GLU A 85 16.76 -0.20 -25.17
C GLU A 85 16.12 -0.37 -23.79
N THR A 86 14.79 -0.46 -23.69
CA THR A 86 14.07 -0.57 -22.41
C THR A 86 14.54 -1.77 -21.57
N PRO A 87 14.60 -3.02 -22.09
CA PRO A 87 15.10 -4.16 -21.33
C PRO A 87 16.53 -3.96 -20.82
N ARG A 88 17.42 -3.40 -21.67
CA ARG A 88 18.81 -3.11 -21.29
C ARG A 88 18.90 -2.11 -20.13
N ARG A 89 18.01 -1.11 -20.10
CA ARG A 89 17.95 -0.12 -19.01
C ARG A 89 17.37 -0.72 -17.74
N VAL A 90 16.35 -1.57 -17.83
CA VAL A 90 15.79 -2.27 -16.67
C VAL A 90 16.87 -3.14 -16.02
N GLU A 91 17.56 -3.97 -16.80
CA GLU A 91 18.65 -4.81 -16.30
C GLU A 91 19.77 -3.98 -15.65
N ARG A 92 20.19 -2.88 -16.30
CA ARG A 92 21.27 -2.02 -15.80
C ARG A 92 20.95 -1.31 -14.49
N TYR A 93 19.72 -0.82 -14.31
CA TYR A 93 19.37 0.06 -13.19
C TYR A 93 18.55 -0.63 -12.08
N HIS A 94 17.91 -1.75 -12.40
CA HIS A 94 17.00 -2.45 -11.48
C HIS A 94 17.36 -3.93 -11.28
N GLY A 95 18.42 -4.41 -11.94
CA GLY A 95 18.81 -5.82 -11.94
C GLY A 95 17.96 -6.64 -12.90
N ALA A 96 18.44 -7.82 -13.26
CA ALA A 96 17.62 -8.80 -13.98
C ALA A 96 16.45 -9.24 -13.09
N ALA A 97 15.23 -9.20 -13.62
CA ALA A 97 14.06 -9.82 -13.00
C ALA A 97 14.16 -11.35 -13.05
#